data_AF-A0A2I1GE17-F1
#
_entry.id   AF-A0A2I1GE17-F1
#
_cell.length_a   1.000
_cell.length_b   1.000
_cell.length_c   1.000
_cell.angle_alpha   90.00
_cell.angle_beta   90.00
_cell.angle_gamma   90.00
#
_symmetry.space_group_name_H-M   'P 1'
#
loop_
_entity.id
_entity.type
_entity.pdbx_description
1 polymer ?
#
loop_
_entity_poly.entity_id
_entity_poly.type
_entity_poly.pdbx_seq_one_letter_code
_entity_poly.pdbx_strand_id
1 'polypeptide(L)'
;MRYSTLADPQSPDNLPSEPIFQGAQQMQILEIPRQIEFFIPFRIAQYKIKALLNKLTLKNFDSISNQIIFYANNRRDGYMFREIVRLIFESHDEQNFSAIYYAKLCSKMIERVDPKIISFKKSRNKFLKGGILFKKHLISRCENDFKNGSWKVNIELPLNKKGEPDLMSNEYYAAAKIRRQGLGLISFIGELFNLNIVSKKVVYECIEKFLELPEEVEMENLCRLMNIENTKSNKRDQKMESYFEQMEELSTSPNLSIRIKFMLMNVIDLRNNAWEPRESRKRNI
;
A
#
# COMPACT_ATOMS: atom_id res chain seq x y z
N MET A 1 -15.29 -76.48 6.42
CA MET A 1 -14.68 -75.61 7.45
C MET A 1 -14.32 -74.28 6.81
N ARG A 2 -14.84 -73.18 7.38
CA ARG A 2 -14.36 -71.78 7.33
C ARG A 2 -14.39 -71.08 5.94
N TYR A 3 -15.43 -70.31 5.61
CA TYR A 3 -15.78 -68.93 6.03
C TYR A 3 -14.76 -67.84 5.65
N SER A 4 -15.30 -66.90 4.87
CA SER A 4 -14.82 -65.61 4.39
C SER A 4 -14.36 -64.62 5.48
N THR A 5 -13.46 -63.71 5.13
CA THR A 5 -13.25 -62.35 5.70
C THR A 5 -12.19 -61.66 4.84
N LEU A 6 -12.55 -60.70 3.96
CA LEU A 6 -12.87 -59.28 4.17
C LEU A 6 -11.66 -58.37 3.94
N ALA A 7 -11.92 -57.33 3.15
CA ALA A 7 -11.00 -56.33 2.62
C ALA A 7 -10.67 -55.20 3.63
N ASP A 8 -9.50 -54.60 3.39
CA ASP A 8 -9.09 -53.20 3.61
C ASP A 8 -9.02 -52.62 5.04
N PRO A 9 -8.31 -51.49 5.29
CA PRO A 9 -7.60 -50.59 4.36
C PRO A 9 -6.16 -50.17 4.76
N GLN A 10 -5.54 -49.51 3.80
CA GLN A 10 -4.31 -48.74 3.82
C GLN A 10 -4.16 -47.78 5.02
N SER A 11 -2.93 -47.69 5.52
CA SER A 11 -2.44 -46.63 6.40
C SER A 11 -2.31 -45.28 5.66
N PRO A 12 -2.78 -44.16 6.24
CA PRO A 12 -2.54 -42.83 5.71
C PRO A 12 -1.47 -42.13 6.55
N ASP A 13 -0.29 -41.88 5.98
CA ASP A 13 0.64 -40.85 6.49
C ASP A 13 1.49 -40.32 5.33
N ASN A 14 0.88 -39.45 4.54
CA ASN A 14 1.59 -38.55 3.62
C ASN A 14 1.15 -37.11 3.94
N LEU A 15 1.82 -36.50 4.93
CA LEU A 15 1.93 -35.04 4.97
C LEU A 15 3.05 -34.60 4.01
N PRO A 16 2.83 -33.61 3.13
CA PRO A 16 3.91 -33.04 2.34
C PRO A 16 4.83 -32.22 3.25
N SER A 17 6.09 -32.66 3.33
CA SER A 17 7.18 -31.94 3.98
C SER A 17 7.44 -30.62 3.23
N GLU A 18 7.48 -29.52 3.98
CA GLU A 18 7.80 -28.18 3.49
C GLU A 18 9.17 -28.14 2.77
N PRO A 19 9.36 -27.29 1.73
CA PRO A 19 10.62 -27.19 1.01
C PRO A 19 11.63 -26.33 1.80
N ILE A 20 12.14 -26.87 2.90
CA ILE A 20 13.39 -26.41 3.51
C ILE A 20 14.49 -27.13 2.72
N PHE A 21 15.22 -26.45 1.82
CA PHE A 21 16.65 -26.70 1.50
C PHE A 21 17.16 -26.17 0.15
N GLN A 22 16.35 -25.55 -0.72
CA GLN A 22 16.92 -25.01 -1.98
C GLN A 22 17.72 -23.70 -1.81
N GLY A 23 17.54 -22.97 -0.70
CA GLY A 23 18.30 -21.73 -0.43
C GLY A 23 19.75 -21.96 -0.01
N ALA A 24 20.08 -23.11 0.59
CA ALA A 24 21.42 -23.37 1.13
C ALA A 24 22.47 -23.57 0.03
N GLN A 25 22.09 -24.21 -1.08
CA GLN A 25 22.98 -24.43 -2.23
C GLN A 25 23.26 -23.15 -3.01
N GLN A 26 22.33 -22.18 -3.06
CA GLN A 26 22.57 -20.90 -3.73
C GLN A 26 23.50 -19.95 -2.95
N MET A 27 23.63 -20.14 -1.64
CA MET A 27 24.53 -19.32 -0.80
C MET A 27 26.01 -19.68 -0.94
N GLN A 28 26.36 -20.82 -1.56
CA GLN A 28 27.76 -21.20 -1.83
C GLN A 28 28.41 -20.37 -2.95
N ILE A 29 27.63 -19.73 -3.81
CA ILE A 29 28.15 -19.01 -4.99
C ILE A 29 28.65 -17.59 -4.64
N LEU A 30 28.38 -17.09 -3.42
CA LEU A 30 28.60 -15.67 -3.06
C LEU A 30 29.65 -15.41 -1.95
N GLU A 31 30.39 -16.42 -1.47
CA GLU A 31 31.45 -16.26 -0.43
C GLU A 31 31.08 -15.29 0.72
N ILE A 32 29.84 -15.37 1.22
CA ILE A 32 29.44 -14.57 2.39
C ILE A 32 29.79 -15.40 3.62
N PRO A 33 30.73 -14.94 4.49
CA PRO A 33 31.13 -15.71 5.66
C PRO A 33 29.93 -15.93 6.58
N ARG A 34 29.62 -17.20 6.87
CA ARG A 34 28.64 -17.60 7.89
C ARG A 34 29.20 -17.30 9.28
N GLN A 35 29.20 -16.04 9.68
CA GLN A 35 29.16 -15.76 11.11
C GLN A 35 27.78 -16.18 11.60
N ILE A 36 27.75 -16.87 12.74
CA ILE A 36 26.53 -17.37 13.39
C ILE A 36 25.73 -16.13 13.85
N GLU A 37 25.03 -15.49 12.92
CA GLU A 37 24.07 -14.42 13.21
C GLU A 37 22.90 -15.06 13.95
N PHE A 38 22.48 -14.42 15.04
CA PHE A 38 21.31 -14.76 15.84
C PHE A 38 20.07 -14.90 14.93
N PHE A 39 19.78 -16.11 14.46
CA PHE A 39 18.79 -16.32 13.42
C PHE A 39 17.40 -16.36 14.03
N ILE A 40 16.70 -15.23 13.98
CA ILE A 40 15.31 -15.14 14.43
C ILE A 40 14.43 -15.90 13.43
N PRO A 41 13.66 -16.92 13.87
CA PRO A 41 12.74 -17.64 13.00
C PRO A 41 11.76 -16.69 12.30
N PHE A 42 11.50 -16.94 11.01
CA PHE A 42 10.70 -16.06 10.16
C PHE A 42 9.33 -15.74 10.75
N ARG A 43 8.61 -16.76 11.25
CA ARG A 43 7.30 -16.58 11.88
C ARG A 43 7.34 -15.72 13.14
N ILE A 44 8.42 -15.82 13.92
CA ILE A 44 8.60 -15.01 15.13
C ILE A 44 8.84 -13.55 14.73
N ALA A 45 9.71 -13.31 13.74
CA ALA A 45 9.95 -11.98 13.22
C ALA A 45 8.67 -11.36 12.64
N GLN A 46 7.89 -12.11 11.85
CA GLN A 46 6.59 -11.68 11.33
C GLN A 46 5.63 -11.25 12.44
N TYR A 47 5.44 -12.10 13.46
CA TYR A 47 4.55 -11.80 14.57
C TYR A 47 4.99 -10.54 15.34
N LYS A 48 6.29 -10.40 15.61
CA LYS A 48 6.86 -9.23 16.27
C LYS A 48 6.69 -7.96 15.45
N ILE A 49 6.96 -8.00 14.14
CA ILE A 49 6.75 -6.87 13.24
C ILE A 49 5.28 -6.46 13.23
N LYS A 50 4.34 -7.41 13.11
CA LYS A 50 2.91 -7.12 13.14
C LYS A 50 2.51 -6.44 14.46
N ALA A 51 2.98 -6.95 15.59
CA ALA A 51 2.73 -6.33 16.90
C ALA A 51 3.35 -4.92 17.03
N LEU A 52 4.49 -4.67 16.39
CA LEU A 52 5.15 -3.37 16.34
C LEU A 52 4.38 -2.37 15.47
N LEU A 53 3.90 -2.79 14.29
CA LEU A 53 3.08 -1.97 13.40
C LEU A 53 1.79 -1.52 14.10
N ASN A 54 1.12 -2.42 14.83
CA ASN A 54 -0.09 -2.09 15.59
C ASN A 54 0.14 -1.08 16.72
N LYS A 55 1.39 -0.90 17.17
CA LYS A 55 1.77 0.05 18.22
C LYS A 55 2.39 1.33 17.64
N LEU A 56 2.51 1.44 16.32
CA LEU A 56 3.19 2.55 15.67
C LEU A 56 2.39 3.84 15.83
N THR A 57 3.03 4.84 16.45
CA THR A 57 2.49 6.19 16.65
C THR A 57 3.59 7.22 16.42
N LEU A 58 3.23 8.51 16.32
CA LEU A 58 4.20 9.59 16.21
C LEU A 58 5.22 9.59 17.37
N LYS A 59 4.76 9.33 18.60
CA LYS A 59 5.59 9.42 19.81
C LYS A 59 6.67 8.33 19.90
N ASN A 60 6.38 7.13 19.41
CA ASN A 60 7.27 5.98 19.49
C ASN A 60 7.85 5.58 18.12
N PHE A 61 7.68 6.43 17.10
CA PHE A 61 8.07 6.17 15.72
C PHE A 61 9.53 5.73 15.61
N ASP A 62 10.47 6.46 16.20
CA ASP A 62 11.88 6.15 16.07
C ASP A 62 12.27 4.82 16.70
N SER A 63 11.77 4.54 17.89
CA SER A 63 12.02 3.27 18.58
C SER A 63 11.44 2.09 17.80
N ILE A 64 10.18 2.17 17.37
CA ILE A 64 9.51 1.09 16.65
C ILE A 64 10.12 0.87 15.26
N SER A 65 10.36 1.95 14.51
CA SER A 65 10.96 1.85 13.18
C SER A 65 12.36 1.23 13.24
N ASN A 66 13.19 1.59 14.23
CA ASN A 66 14.51 0.98 14.42
C ASN A 66 14.40 -0.53 14.75
N GLN A 67 13.42 -0.94 15.55
CA GLN A 67 13.18 -2.35 15.83
C GLN A 67 12.73 -3.11 14.57
N ILE A 68 11.83 -2.52 13.76
CA ILE A 68 11.41 -3.12 12.49
C ILE A 68 12.61 -3.28 11.54
N ILE A 69 13.47 -2.27 11.45
CA ILE A 69 14.71 -2.31 10.65
C ILE A 69 15.65 -3.42 11.15
N PHE A 70 15.78 -3.58 12.47
CA PHE A 70 16.55 -4.69 13.06
C PHE A 70 16.00 -6.05 12.59
N TYR A 71 14.68 -6.28 12.69
CA TYR A 71 14.06 -7.51 12.20
C TYR A 71 14.18 -7.69 10.69
N ALA A 72 14.11 -6.59 9.92
CA ALA A 72 14.31 -6.61 8.48
C ALA A 72 15.74 -7.04 8.10
N ASN A 73 16.73 -6.57 8.87
CA ASN A 73 18.15 -6.82 8.62
C ASN A 73 18.63 -8.19 9.09
N ASN A 74 17.85 -8.89 9.94
CA ASN A 74 18.18 -10.23 10.44
C ASN A 74 18.22 -11.31 9.35
N ARG A 75 17.70 -11.04 8.14
CA ARG A 75 17.75 -11.99 7.02
C ARG A 75 18.36 -11.34 5.78
N ARG A 76 19.34 -12.01 5.19
CA ARG A 76 20.05 -11.58 3.96
C ARG A 76 19.28 -11.87 2.67
N ASP A 77 18.13 -12.50 2.83
CA ASP A 77 17.40 -13.25 1.83
C ASP A 77 16.31 -12.38 1.12
N GLY A 78 16.08 -11.17 1.64
CA GLY A 78 15.16 -10.18 1.08
C GLY A 78 13.67 -10.54 1.17
N TYR A 79 13.31 -11.74 1.64
CA TYR A 79 11.91 -12.14 1.83
C TYR A 79 11.24 -11.32 2.93
N MET A 80 11.99 -10.95 3.96
CA MET A 80 11.51 -10.06 5.03
C MET A 80 11.01 -8.73 4.49
N PHE A 81 11.62 -8.16 3.45
CA PHE A 81 11.16 -6.88 2.89
C PHE A 81 9.78 -7.01 2.26
N ARG A 82 9.57 -8.08 1.47
CA ARG A 82 8.26 -8.37 0.89
C ARG A 82 7.20 -8.54 1.97
N GLU A 83 7.58 -9.25 3.03
CA GLU A 83 6.68 -9.53 4.13
C GLU A 83 6.35 -8.30 4.96
N ILE A 84 7.33 -7.44 5.22
CA ILE A 84 7.11 -6.13 5.86
C ILE A 84 6.20 -5.27 5.01
N VAL A 85 6.39 -5.23 3.69
CA VAL A 85 5.48 -4.52 2.77
C VAL A 85 4.07 -5.12 2.88
N ARG A 86 3.91 -6.45 2.86
CA ARG A 86 2.60 -7.09 3.04
C ARG A 86 1.94 -6.69 4.36
N LEU A 87 2.68 -6.78 5.47
CA LEU A 87 2.19 -6.46 6.80
C LEU A 87 1.82 -4.98 6.93
N ILE A 88 2.60 -4.06 6.34
CA ILE A 88 2.28 -2.64 6.30
C ILE A 88 0.92 -2.45 5.63
N PHE A 89 0.70 -3.00 4.43
CA PHE A 89 -0.59 -2.85 3.71
C PHE A 89 -1.75 -3.52 4.45
N GLU A 90 -1.53 -4.62 5.15
CA GLU A 90 -2.56 -5.29 5.98
C GLU A 90 -2.85 -4.56 7.29
N SER A 91 -1.89 -3.81 7.83
CA SER A 91 -2.04 -3.02 9.06
C SER A 91 -2.66 -1.63 8.83
N HIS A 92 -2.99 -1.28 7.58
CA HIS A 92 -3.75 -0.07 7.25
C HIS A 92 -5.24 -0.29 7.52
N ASP A 93 -5.59 -0.55 8.78
CA ASP A 93 -6.97 -0.41 9.22
C ASP A 93 -7.00 0.72 10.25
N GLU A 94 -7.91 1.67 10.03
CA GLU A 94 -8.56 2.56 11.01
C GLU A 94 -8.23 4.05 11.14
N GLN A 95 -7.12 4.64 10.68
CA GLN A 95 -6.97 6.11 10.82
C GLN A 95 -6.18 6.75 9.68
N ASN A 96 -6.69 7.82 9.07
CA ASN A 96 -5.98 8.61 8.04
C ASN A 96 -4.57 9.04 8.47
N PHE A 97 -4.32 9.18 9.78
CA PHE A 97 -3.01 9.50 10.35
C PHE A 97 -1.98 8.36 10.22
N SER A 98 -2.43 7.11 10.05
CA SER A 98 -1.55 5.95 9.90
C SER A 98 -0.72 5.99 8.62
N ALA A 99 -1.31 6.47 7.52
CA ALA A 99 -0.66 6.56 6.21
C ALA A 99 0.64 7.37 6.27
N ILE A 100 0.66 8.49 6.99
CA ILE A 100 1.84 9.35 7.15
C ILE A 100 2.99 8.60 7.84
N TYR A 101 2.71 7.93 8.95
CA TYR A 101 3.76 7.20 9.70
C TYR A 101 4.22 5.95 8.96
N TYR A 102 3.33 5.24 8.27
CA TYR A 102 3.73 4.12 7.43
C TYR A 102 4.57 4.58 6.23
N ALA A 103 4.25 5.73 5.63
CA ALA A 103 5.04 6.27 4.52
C ALA A 103 6.44 6.71 5.00
N LYS A 104 6.51 7.37 6.16
CA LYS A 104 7.78 7.69 6.83
C LYS A 104 8.59 6.44 7.17
N LEU A 105 7.94 5.38 7.65
CA LEU A 105 8.59 4.09 7.89
C LEU A 105 9.16 3.52 6.60
N CYS A 106 8.41 3.54 5.50
CA CYS A 106 8.91 3.10 4.19
C CYS A 106 10.13 3.91 3.74
N SER A 107 10.15 5.24 3.92
CA SER A 107 11.33 6.07 3.61
C SER A 107 12.53 5.65 4.45
N LYS A 108 12.36 5.55 5.78
CA LYS A 108 13.43 5.16 6.70
C LYS A 108 13.96 3.75 6.41
N MET A 109 13.09 2.82 6.00
CA MET A 109 13.48 1.50 5.54
C MET A 109 14.34 1.57 4.27
N ILE A 110 13.96 2.39 3.28
CA ILE A 110 14.76 2.56 2.06
C ILE A 110 16.17 3.10 2.38
N GLU A 111 16.29 3.98 3.38
CA GLU A 111 17.56 4.61 3.76
C GLU A 111 18.45 3.73 4.67
N ARG A 112 17.85 2.98 5.60
CA ARG A 112 18.59 2.33 6.72
C ARG A 112 18.71 0.81 6.61
N VAL A 113 18.03 0.19 5.65
CA VAL A 113 18.16 -1.24 5.41
C VAL A 113 19.57 -1.59 4.94
N ASP A 114 20.08 -2.74 5.39
CA ASP A 114 21.44 -3.16 5.08
C ASP A 114 21.65 -3.36 3.55
N PRO A 115 22.61 -2.65 2.93
CA PRO A 115 22.90 -2.74 1.50
C PRO A 115 23.42 -4.11 1.06
N LYS A 116 23.85 -4.97 2.00
CA LYS A 116 24.30 -6.34 1.73
C LYS A 116 23.15 -7.31 1.51
N ILE A 117 21.89 -6.92 1.74
CA ILE A 117 20.72 -7.77 1.52
C ILE A 117 20.40 -7.80 0.02
N ILE A 118 20.33 -8.99 -0.56
CA ILE A 118 20.22 -9.19 -2.01
C ILE A 118 18.96 -9.99 -2.32
N SER A 119 18.27 -9.65 -3.42
CA SER A 119 17.16 -10.45 -3.92
C SER A 119 17.64 -11.78 -4.49
N PHE A 120 16.99 -12.90 -4.15
CA PHE A 120 17.23 -14.17 -4.83
C PHE A 120 16.85 -14.17 -6.32
N LYS A 121 15.90 -13.31 -6.72
CA LYS A 121 15.42 -13.24 -8.09
C LYS A 121 16.13 -12.11 -8.83
N LYS A 122 16.81 -12.45 -9.93
CA LYS A 122 17.36 -11.46 -10.87
C LYS A 122 16.21 -10.66 -11.48
N SER A 123 16.34 -9.34 -11.47
CA SER A 123 15.45 -8.43 -12.17
C SER A 123 16.26 -7.70 -13.23
N ARG A 124 15.93 -7.88 -14.52
CA ARG A 124 16.68 -7.27 -15.64
C ARG A 124 18.21 -7.53 -15.54
N ASN A 125 18.60 -8.79 -15.31
CA ASN A 125 19.99 -9.23 -15.12
C ASN A 125 20.78 -8.58 -13.96
N LYS A 126 20.15 -7.80 -13.07
CA LYS A 126 20.79 -7.26 -11.87
C LYS A 126 20.14 -7.81 -10.59
N PHE A 127 21.01 -8.03 -9.62
CA PHE A 127 20.61 -8.29 -8.24
C PHE A 127 20.30 -6.95 -7.57
N LEU A 128 19.04 -6.75 -7.22
CA LEU A 128 18.63 -5.57 -6.46
C LEU A 128 19.05 -5.74 -5.01
N LYS A 129 19.57 -4.67 -4.41
CA LYS A 129 20.18 -4.69 -3.09
C LYS A 129 19.57 -3.63 -2.17
N GLY A 130 19.52 -3.93 -0.87
CA GLY A 130 19.14 -3.02 0.20
C GLY A 130 17.84 -2.23 -0.06
N GLY A 131 17.89 -0.91 0.13
CA GLY A 131 16.76 -0.01 -0.06
C GLY A 131 16.12 -0.05 -1.46
N ILE A 132 16.89 -0.32 -2.52
CA ILE A 132 16.36 -0.43 -3.89
C ILE A 132 15.45 -1.65 -4.02
N LEU A 133 15.83 -2.77 -3.37
CA LEU A 133 15.00 -3.98 -3.33
C LEU A 133 13.69 -3.72 -2.57
N PHE A 134 13.75 -3.05 -1.42
CA PHE A 134 12.57 -2.67 -0.65
C PHE A 134 11.64 -1.76 -1.47
N LYS A 135 12.20 -0.71 -2.09
CA LYS A 135 11.45 0.21 -2.97
C LYS A 135 10.75 -0.53 -4.11
N LYS A 136 11.41 -1.50 -4.74
CA LYS A 136 10.76 -2.32 -5.78
C LYS A 136 9.60 -3.14 -5.24
N HIS A 137 9.75 -3.80 -4.09
CA HIS A 137 8.66 -4.57 -3.49
C HIS A 137 7.47 -3.70 -3.14
N LEU A 138 7.72 -2.49 -2.63
CA LEU A 138 6.70 -1.51 -2.33
C LEU A 138 5.93 -1.08 -3.58
N ILE A 139 6.63 -0.64 -4.63
CA ILE A 139 5.99 -0.21 -5.89
C ILE A 139 5.21 -1.37 -6.53
N SER A 140 5.80 -2.57 -6.59
CA SER A 140 5.15 -3.74 -7.16
C SER A 140 3.88 -4.12 -6.39
N ARG A 141 3.83 -3.87 -5.08
CA ARG A 141 2.63 -4.08 -4.28
C ARG A 141 1.57 -3.02 -4.58
N CYS A 142 1.95 -1.73 -4.63
CA CYS A 142 1.04 -0.66 -5.03
C CYS A 142 0.38 -0.94 -6.39
N GLU A 143 1.18 -1.29 -7.41
CA GLU A 143 0.68 -1.60 -8.75
C GLU A 143 -0.28 -2.80 -8.75
N ASN A 144 0.04 -3.86 -8.00
CA ASN A 144 -0.79 -5.04 -7.90
C ASN A 144 -2.13 -4.76 -7.20
N ASP A 145 -2.10 -4.07 -6.08
CA ASP A 145 -3.31 -3.75 -5.31
C ASP A 145 -4.20 -2.77 -6.09
N PHE A 146 -3.58 -1.89 -6.89
CA PHE A 146 -4.30 -1.02 -7.80
C PHE A 146 -4.98 -1.81 -8.95
N LYS A 147 -4.26 -2.73 -9.60
CA LYS A 147 -4.80 -3.59 -10.67
C LYS A 147 -5.90 -4.53 -10.20
N ASN A 148 -5.78 -5.05 -8.98
CA ASN A 148 -6.75 -5.97 -8.39
C ASN A 148 -8.03 -5.26 -7.93
N GLY A 149 -8.13 -3.94 -8.11
CA GLY A 149 -9.33 -3.19 -7.77
C GLY A 149 -9.53 -3.01 -6.27
N SER A 150 -8.49 -3.19 -5.45
CA SER A 150 -8.57 -2.99 -3.99
C SER A 150 -8.83 -1.54 -3.58
N TRP A 151 -8.81 -0.61 -4.54
CA TRP A 151 -9.20 0.79 -4.39
C TRP A 151 -10.70 1.03 -4.62
N LYS A 152 -11.45 0.09 -5.19
CA LYS A 152 -12.87 0.28 -5.47
C LYS A 152 -13.63 0.39 -4.15
N VAL A 153 -14.10 1.59 -3.84
CA VAL A 153 -14.89 1.92 -2.65
C VAL A 153 -16.37 1.52 -2.86
N ASN A 154 -16.75 1.23 -4.10
CA ASN A 154 -18.15 1.12 -4.54
C ASN A 154 -18.59 -0.34 -4.50
N ILE A 155 -18.58 -0.87 -3.28
CA ILE A 155 -19.16 -2.16 -2.99
C ILE A 155 -20.57 -1.88 -2.50
N GLU A 156 -21.55 -2.36 -3.26
CA GLU A 156 -22.95 -2.30 -2.89
C GLU A 156 -23.12 -2.87 -1.49
N LEU A 157 -23.59 -2.03 -0.58
CA LEU A 157 -23.87 -2.45 0.79
C LEU A 157 -25.17 -3.25 0.75
N PRO A 158 -25.20 -4.46 1.32
CA PRO A 158 -26.41 -5.27 1.32
C PRO A 158 -27.53 -4.52 2.04
N LEU A 159 -28.70 -4.51 1.43
CA LEU A 159 -29.90 -3.86 1.95
C LEU A 159 -30.77 -4.91 2.65
N ASN A 160 -31.36 -4.52 3.77
CA ASN A 160 -32.38 -5.30 4.45
C ASN A 160 -33.71 -5.23 3.66
N LYS A 161 -34.72 -5.98 4.12
CA LYS A 161 -36.06 -6.02 3.49
C LYS A 161 -36.79 -4.66 3.46
N LYS A 162 -36.29 -3.65 4.17
CA LYS A 162 -36.82 -2.28 4.20
C LYS A 162 -36.06 -1.32 3.28
N GLY A 163 -35.06 -1.79 2.55
CA GLY A 163 -34.21 -0.95 1.70
C GLY A 163 -33.19 -0.12 2.48
N GLU A 164 -32.93 -0.44 3.75
CA GLU A 164 -31.87 0.19 4.56
C GLU A 164 -30.65 -0.73 4.63
N PRO A 165 -29.43 -0.21 4.85
CA PRO A 165 -28.25 -1.06 4.98
C PRO A 165 -28.43 -2.12 6.07
N ASP A 166 -28.19 -3.38 5.73
CA ASP A 166 -28.23 -4.49 6.70
C ASP A 166 -26.95 -4.49 7.54
N LEU A 167 -26.93 -3.58 8.53
CA LEU A 167 -25.83 -3.36 9.46
C LEU A 167 -25.40 -4.61 10.25
N MET A 168 -26.24 -5.65 10.27
CA MET A 168 -25.97 -6.90 11.01
C MET A 168 -25.50 -8.04 10.09
N SER A 169 -25.48 -7.85 8.77
CA SER A 169 -25.02 -8.86 7.84
C SER A 169 -23.48 -8.94 7.77
N ASN A 170 -22.94 -10.15 7.71
CA ASN A 170 -21.50 -10.37 7.48
C ASN A 170 -21.03 -9.73 6.18
N GLU A 171 -21.89 -9.68 5.17
CA GLU A 171 -21.66 -9.04 3.87
C GLU A 171 -21.47 -7.53 4.01
N TYR A 172 -22.26 -6.85 4.86
CA TYR A 172 -22.08 -5.43 5.15
C TYR A 172 -20.72 -5.15 5.79
N TYR A 173 -20.33 -5.94 6.80
CA TYR A 173 -19.02 -5.77 7.44
C TYR A 173 -17.87 -6.03 6.47
N ALA A 174 -17.99 -7.01 5.59
CA ALA A 174 -16.99 -7.28 4.55
C ALA A 174 -16.89 -6.13 3.54
N ALA A 175 -18.02 -5.64 3.03
CA ALA A 175 -18.10 -4.52 2.11
C ALA A 175 -17.54 -3.22 2.73
N ALA A 176 -17.96 -2.90 3.95
CA ALA A 176 -17.47 -1.74 4.69
C ALA A 176 -15.97 -1.83 4.97
N LYS A 177 -15.44 -3.03 5.25
CA LYS A 177 -14.01 -3.24 5.44
C LYS A 177 -13.23 -2.98 4.15
N ILE A 178 -13.65 -3.56 3.02
CA ILE A 178 -12.95 -3.34 1.74
C ILE A 178 -13.03 -1.85 1.35
N ARG A 179 -14.17 -1.21 1.56
CA ARG A 179 -14.35 0.23 1.35
C ARG A 179 -13.33 1.07 2.13
N ARG A 180 -13.13 0.75 3.41
CA ARG A 180 -12.14 1.41 4.29
C ARG A 180 -10.70 1.13 3.84
N GLN A 181 -10.42 -0.09 3.41
CA GLN A 181 -9.08 -0.47 2.92
C GLN A 181 -8.72 0.24 1.62
N GLY A 182 -9.67 0.40 0.70
CA GLY A 182 -9.48 1.19 -0.52
C GLY A 182 -9.14 2.64 -0.21
N LEU A 183 -9.88 3.27 0.71
CA LEU A 183 -9.60 4.63 1.18
C LEU A 183 -8.21 4.80 1.80
N GLY A 184 -7.82 3.85 2.66
CA GLY A 184 -6.50 3.83 3.30
C GLY A 184 -5.38 3.69 2.28
N LEU A 185 -5.56 2.83 1.28
CA LEU A 185 -4.60 2.62 0.19
C LEU A 185 -4.34 3.92 -0.59
N ILE A 186 -5.39 4.67 -0.93
CA ILE A 186 -5.24 5.89 -1.74
C ILE A 186 -4.52 6.98 -0.94
N SER A 187 -4.90 7.16 0.33
CA SER A 187 -4.21 8.09 1.24
C SER A 187 -2.74 7.71 1.38
N PHE A 188 -2.44 6.42 1.52
CA PHE A 188 -1.07 5.91 1.62
C PHE A 188 -0.26 6.13 0.34
N ILE A 189 -0.82 5.89 -0.85
CA ILE A 189 -0.15 6.17 -2.13
C ILE A 189 0.17 7.67 -2.25
N GLY A 190 -0.76 8.55 -1.85
CA GLY A 190 -0.53 10.00 -1.82
C GLY A 190 0.67 10.38 -0.95
N GLU A 191 0.78 9.81 0.26
CA GLU A 191 1.91 10.05 1.16
C GLU A 191 3.24 9.47 0.62
N LEU A 192 3.21 8.27 0.01
CA LEU A 192 4.39 7.69 -0.64
C LEU A 192 4.88 8.53 -1.82
N PHE A 193 3.93 9.10 -2.58
CA PHE A 193 4.26 10.02 -3.65
C PHE A 193 4.83 11.33 -3.08
N ASN A 194 4.30 11.83 -1.96
CA ASN A 194 4.86 12.98 -1.24
C ASN A 194 6.32 12.77 -0.78
N LEU A 195 6.73 11.53 -0.51
CA LEU A 195 8.12 11.18 -0.18
C LEU A 195 9.00 10.82 -1.39
N ASN A 196 8.54 11.02 -2.63
CA ASN A 196 9.23 10.65 -3.88
C ASN A 196 9.59 9.14 -3.96
N ILE A 197 8.84 8.30 -3.23
CA ILE A 197 9.01 6.85 -3.24
C ILE A 197 8.33 6.27 -4.48
N VAL A 198 7.09 6.69 -4.74
CA VAL A 198 6.31 6.27 -5.91
C VAL A 198 6.53 7.26 -7.07
N SER A 199 6.57 6.74 -8.30
CA SER A 199 6.74 7.56 -9.50
C SER A 199 5.42 8.16 -9.99
N LYS A 200 5.50 9.27 -10.75
CA LYS A 200 4.33 9.92 -11.38
C LYS A 200 3.42 8.95 -12.13
N LYS A 201 3.97 7.91 -12.76
CA LYS A 201 3.21 6.90 -13.52
C LYS A 201 2.09 6.27 -12.70
N VAL A 202 2.37 5.84 -11.47
CA VAL A 202 1.36 5.19 -10.61
C VAL A 202 0.28 6.19 -10.20
N VAL A 203 0.66 7.45 -9.96
CA VAL A 203 -0.30 8.52 -9.59
C VAL A 203 -1.21 8.86 -10.76
N TYR A 204 -0.69 8.94 -12.00
CA TYR A 204 -1.50 9.18 -13.18
C TYR A 204 -2.48 8.02 -13.44
N GLU A 205 -2.03 6.77 -13.26
CA GLU A 205 -2.93 5.61 -13.30
C GLU A 205 -4.04 5.71 -12.23
N CYS A 206 -3.74 6.24 -11.03
CA CYS A 206 -4.76 6.52 -10.01
C CYS A 206 -5.74 7.61 -10.43
N ILE A 207 -5.25 8.73 -10.96
CA ILE A 207 -6.09 9.85 -11.42
C ILE A 207 -7.04 9.41 -12.52
N GLU A 208 -6.53 8.69 -13.54
CA GLU A 208 -7.33 8.17 -14.66
C GLU A 208 -8.49 7.31 -14.15
N LYS A 209 -8.26 6.43 -13.18
CA LYS A 209 -9.32 5.61 -12.59
C LYS A 209 -10.35 6.37 -11.77
N PHE A 210 -9.95 7.44 -11.07
CA PHE A 210 -10.92 8.26 -10.34
C PHE A 210 -11.77 9.10 -11.29
N LEU A 211 -11.21 9.56 -12.41
CA LEU A 211 -11.97 10.26 -13.44
C LEU A 211 -12.95 9.33 -14.18
N GLU A 212 -12.59 8.06 -14.39
CA GLU A 212 -13.51 7.03 -14.92
C GLU A 212 -14.71 6.74 -13.99
N LEU A 213 -14.55 6.89 -12.67
CA LEU A 213 -15.56 6.59 -11.66
C LEU A 213 -15.80 7.80 -10.74
N PRO A 214 -16.60 8.79 -11.19
CA PRO A 214 -16.83 10.03 -10.47
C PRO A 214 -17.83 9.86 -9.32
N GLU A 215 -17.40 9.15 -8.28
CA GLU A 215 -18.13 9.02 -7.02
C GLU A 215 -17.54 9.93 -5.94
N GLU A 216 -18.31 10.24 -4.90
CA GLU A 216 -17.93 11.28 -3.94
C GLU A 216 -16.57 11.02 -3.28
N VAL A 217 -16.30 9.77 -2.96
CA VAL A 217 -15.09 9.37 -2.23
C VAL A 217 -13.86 9.44 -3.13
N GLU A 218 -13.97 8.93 -4.35
CA GLU A 218 -12.97 8.98 -5.40
C GLU A 218 -12.63 10.45 -5.74
N MET A 219 -13.64 11.31 -5.82
CA MET A 219 -13.46 12.73 -6.08
C MET A 219 -12.74 13.47 -4.95
N GLU A 220 -12.99 13.14 -3.68
CA GLU A 220 -12.18 13.68 -2.58
C GLU A 220 -10.71 13.29 -2.71
N ASN A 221 -10.46 12.02 -3.02
CA ASN A 221 -9.11 11.48 -3.13
C ASN A 221 -8.37 12.04 -4.34
N LEU A 222 -9.07 12.23 -5.47
CA LEU A 222 -8.59 12.95 -6.63
C LEU A 222 -8.13 14.35 -6.23
N CYS A 223 -8.98 15.12 -5.54
CA CYS A 223 -8.62 16.47 -5.07
C CYS A 223 -7.35 16.47 -4.20
N ARG A 224 -7.22 15.49 -3.29
CA ARG A 224 -6.02 15.34 -2.46
C ARG A 224 -4.77 15.04 -3.29
N LEU A 225 -4.84 14.09 -4.23
CA LEU A 225 -3.71 13.73 -5.10
C LEU A 225 -3.29 14.88 -6.01
N MET A 226 -4.24 15.62 -6.57
CA MET A 226 -3.99 16.75 -7.46
C MET A 226 -3.25 17.89 -6.75
N ASN A 227 -3.53 18.13 -5.46
CA ASN A 227 -2.78 19.07 -4.63
C ASN A 227 -1.31 18.61 -4.42
N ILE A 228 -1.07 17.30 -4.25
CA ILE A 228 0.29 16.77 -4.00
C ILE A 228 1.13 16.74 -5.29
N GLU A 229 0.55 16.45 -6.45
CA GLU A 229 1.28 16.41 -7.74
C GLU A 229 1.82 17.77 -8.15
N ASN A 230 0.98 18.80 -8.08
CA ASN A 230 1.36 20.11 -8.60
C ASN A 230 2.35 20.86 -7.70
N THR A 231 2.34 20.62 -6.38
CA THR A 231 3.38 21.18 -5.48
C THR A 231 4.78 20.69 -5.81
N LYS A 232 4.91 19.60 -6.58
CA LYS A 232 6.18 18.97 -6.97
C LYS A 232 6.59 19.24 -8.40
N SER A 233 5.67 19.73 -9.25
CA SER A 233 5.87 19.84 -10.68
C SER A 233 5.64 21.26 -11.16
N ASN A 234 6.72 22.06 -11.27
CA ASN A 234 6.66 23.40 -11.87
C ASN A 234 6.61 23.40 -13.41
N LYS A 235 6.56 22.21 -14.05
CA LYS A 235 6.47 22.08 -15.51
C LYS A 235 5.04 21.75 -15.89
N ARG A 236 4.50 22.53 -16.83
CA ARG A 236 3.19 22.27 -17.46
C ARG A 236 3.24 20.90 -18.15
N ASP A 237 2.57 19.92 -17.55
CA ASP A 237 2.37 18.60 -18.13
C ASP A 237 1.06 18.61 -18.90
N GLN A 238 1.09 18.28 -20.19
CA GLN A 238 -0.10 18.25 -21.06
C GLN A 238 -1.14 17.24 -20.54
N LYS A 239 -0.71 16.16 -19.90
CA LYS A 239 -1.66 15.20 -19.30
C LYS A 239 -2.42 15.81 -18.14
N MET A 240 -1.73 16.59 -17.31
CA MET A 240 -2.36 17.28 -16.19
C MET A 240 -3.41 18.28 -16.68
N GLU A 241 -3.17 18.97 -17.80
CA GLU A 241 -4.17 19.85 -18.42
C GLU A 241 -5.47 19.10 -18.72
N SER A 242 -5.37 17.95 -19.40
CA SER A 242 -6.53 17.13 -19.74
C SER A 242 -7.29 16.63 -18.50
N TYR A 243 -6.59 16.30 -17.41
CA TYR A 243 -7.26 15.94 -16.15
C TYR A 243 -8.02 17.11 -15.53
N PHE A 244 -7.48 18.34 -15.60
CA PHE A 244 -8.17 19.52 -15.10
C PHE A 244 -9.40 19.90 -15.93
N GLU A 245 -9.35 19.74 -17.25
CA GLU A 245 -10.51 19.91 -18.14
C GLU A 245 -11.65 18.95 -17.75
N GLN A 246 -11.33 17.67 -17.52
CA GLN A 246 -12.32 16.68 -17.06
C GLN A 246 -12.88 17.02 -15.67
N MET A 247 -12.03 17.52 -14.75
CA MET A 247 -12.50 17.97 -13.43
C MET A 247 -13.45 19.17 -13.53
N GLU A 248 -13.22 20.07 -14.48
CA GLU A 248 -14.10 21.22 -14.73
C GLU A 248 -15.47 20.75 -15.24
N GLU A 249 -15.52 19.82 -16.20
CA GLU A 249 -16.76 19.20 -16.67
C GLU A 249 -17.52 18.54 -15.50
N LEU A 250 -16.82 17.73 -14.69
CA LEU A 250 -17.40 17.08 -13.51
C LEU A 250 -17.93 18.08 -12.47
N SER A 251 -17.29 19.24 -12.30
CA SER A 251 -17.74 20.28 -11.37
C SER A 251 -19.12 20.85 -11.72
N THR A 252 -19.50 20.81 -13.00
CA THR A 252 -20.80 21.27 -13.50
C THR A 252 -21.86 20.16 -13.55
N SER A 253 -21.44 18.89 -13.55
CA SER A 253 -22.34 17.72 -13.65
C SER A 253 -23.39 17.67 -12.54
N PRO A 254 -24.67 17.38 -12.83
CA PRO A 254 -25.72 17.30 -11.81
C PRO A 254 -25.57 16.09 -10.86
N ASN A 255 -24.75 15.10 -11.21
CA ASN A 255 -24.63 13.82 -10.48
C ASN A 255 -23.78 13.90 -9.21
N LEU A 256 -23.02 14.97 -9.02
CA LEU A 256 -22.16 15.18 -7.85
C LEU A 256 -22.81 16.09 -6.82
N SER A 257 -22.57 15.83 -5.53
CA SER A 257 -23.02 16.72 -4.47
C SER A 257 -22.32 18.08 -4.53
N ILE A 258 -23.01 19.10 -4.03
CA ILE A 258 -22.52 20.48 -3.96
C ILE A 258 -21.16 20.55 -3.25
N ARG A 259 -20.96 19.74 -2.20
CA ARG A 259 -19.69 19.69 -1.46
C ARG A 259 -18.52 19.25 -2.34
N ILE A 260 -18.70 18.19 -3.13
CA ILE A 260 -17.67 17.68 -4.03
C ILE A 260 -17.38 18.68 -5.16
N LYS A 261 -18.42 19.31 -5.72
CA LYS A 261 -18.26 20.38 -6.69
C LYS A 261 -17.40 21.52 -6.16
N PHE A 262 -17.68 21.98 -4.93
CA PHE A 262 -16.85 23.00 -4.28
C PHE A 262 -15.41 22.53 -4.06
N MET A 263 -15.19 21.25 -3.73
CA MET A 263 -13.82 20.71 -3.61
C MET A 263 -13.07 20.74 -4.94
N LEU A 264 -13.70 20.30 -6.03
CA LEU A 264 -13.13 20.35 -7.38
C LEU A 264 -12.81 21.80 -7.79
N MET A 265 -13.77 22.71 -7.63
CA MET A 265 -13.61 24.14 -7.92
C MET A 265 -12.47 24.75 -7.11
N ASN A 266 -12.33 24.41 -5.82
CA ASN A 266 -11.24 24.92 -4.99
C ASN A 266 -9.86 24.49 -5.51
N VAL A 267 -9.72 23.25 -5.99
CA VAL A 267 -8.45 22.75 -6.56
C VAL A 267 -8.17 23.42 -7.92
N ILE A 268 -9.19 23.60 -8.77
CA ILE A 268 -9.09 24.33 -10.05
C ILE A 268 -8.68 25.78 -9.80
N ASP A 269 -9.34 26.47 -8.86
CA ASP A 269 -9.00 27.83 -8.48
C ASP A 269 -7.59 27.94 -7.91
N LEU A 270 -7.19 26.99 -7.05
CA LEU A 270 -5.82 26.93 -6.53
C LEU A 270 -4.80 26.86 -7.67
N ARG A 271 -5.05 26.01 -8.67
CA ARG A 271 -4.22 25.92 -9.88
C ARG A 271 -4.16 27.23 -10.65
N ASN A 272 -5.32 27.86 -10.90
CA ASN A 272 -5.41 29.14 -11.63
C ASN A 272 -4.66 30.28 -10.90
N ASN A 273 -4.55 30.19 -9.57
CA ASN A 273 -3.80 31.12 -8.74
C ASN A 273 -2.34 30.67 -8.48
N ALA A 274 -1.77 29.82 -9.35
CA ALA A 274 -0.40 29.31 -9.21
C ALA A 274 -0.11 28.66 -7.83
N TRP A 275 -1.12 28.04 -7.23
CA TRP A 275 -1.07 27.34 -5.94
C TRP A 275 -0.83 28.23 -4.71
N GLU A 276 -1.08 29.54 -4.82
CA GLU A 276 -1.02 30.43 -3.67
C GLU A 276 -2.28 30.29 -2.79
N PRO A 277 -2.13 30.00 -1.48
CA PRO A 277 -3.28 29.90 -0.57
C PRO A 277 -4.04 31.22 -0.50
N ARG A 278 -5.38 31.18 -0.54
CA ARG A 278 -6.24 32.39 -0.50
C ARG A 278 -5.96 33.30 0.72
N GLU A 279 -5.45 32.76 1.82
CA GLU A 279 -5.10 33.50 3.04
C GLU A 279 -3.94 34.49 2.86
N SER A 280 -3.03 34.25 1.90
CA SER A 280 -1.96 35.18 1.56
C SER A 280 -2.48 36.53 1.04
N ARG A 281 -3.73 36.60 0.55
CA ARG A 281 -4.37 37.84 0.11
C ARG A 281 -4.73 38.78 1.26
N LYS A 282 -4.98 38.28 2.47
CA LYS A 282 -5.48 39.11 3.59
C LYS A 282 -4.40 39.95 4.28
N ARG A 283 -3.12 39.84 3.88
CA ARG A 283 -2.02 40.63 4.46
C ARG A 283 -1.57 41.81 3.62
N ASN A 284 -2.16 42.03 2.44
CA ASN A 284 -1.75 43.08 1.50
C ASN A 284 -2.86 44.10 1.18
N ILE A 285 -3.77 44.34 2.13
CA ILE A 285 -4.72 45.45 2.08
C ILE A 285 -4.57 46.28 3.35
#